data_AF-A0A0F3KZX4-F1
#
_entry.id   AF-A0A0F3KZX4-F1
#
_cell.length_a   1.000
_cell.length_b   1.000
_cell.length_c   1.000
_cell.angle_alpha   90.00
_cell.angle_beta   90.00
_cell.angle_gamma   90.00
#
_symmetry.space_group_name_H-M   'P 1'
#
loop_
_entity.id
_entity.type
_entity.pdbx_description
1 polymer ?
#
loop_
_entity_poly.entity_id
_entity_poly.type
_entity_poly.pdbx_seq_one_letter_code
_entity_poly.pdbx_strand_id
1 'polypeptide(L)'
;MPAGAAGEYHMENGQSSFGAQPVTNDPPAYPAALIAANLPQAVVHAKVIVDGAGKVTDVRDLDAPADANHAAFFRATHDAAMHWAYTPMTLVQEHEDAKGNFSETRTTAPFSLDYAFRFELKDGKPVVTTTQ
;
A
#
# COMPACT_ATOMS: atom_id res chain seq x y z
N MET A 1 -13.24 -23.54 27.13
CA MET A 1 -12.86 -23.53 25.70
C MET A 1 -12.24 -22.16 25.44
N PRO A 2 -11.04 -22.05 24.86
CA PRO A 2 -10.25 -20.82 24.93
C PRO A 2 -10.81 -19.73 24.01
N ALA A 3 -10.68 -18.50 24.48
CA ALA A 3 -11.05 -17.26 23.82
C ALA A 3 -9.93 -16.81 22.85
N GLY A 4 -10.26 -16.64 21.57
CA GLY A 4 -9.41 -16.00 20.58
C GLY A 4 -9.59 -14.49 20.61
N ALA A 5 -8.47 -13.78 20.63
CA ALA A 5 -8.37 -12.35 20.84
C ALA A 5 -8.93 -11.52 19.67
N ALA A 6 -9.40 -10.33 20.01
CA ALA A 6 -9.80 -9.28 19.08
C ALA A 6 -8.69 -8.92 18.09
N GLY A 7 -9.01 -8.86 16.79
CA GLY A 7 -8.19 -8.14 15.80
C GLY A 7 -7.95 -8.82 14.45
N GLU A 8 -8.30 -10.10 14.30
CA GLU A 8 -8.13 -10.80 13.03
C GLU A 8 -9.45 -10.78 12.24
N TYR A 9 -9.43 -10.18 11.04
CA TYR A 9 -10.55 -10.28 10.10
C TYR A 9 -10.73 -11.75 9.72
N HIS A 10 -11.67 -12.41 10.40
CA HIS A 10 -12.12 -13.75 10.05
C HIS A 10 -12.87 -13.62 8.72
N MET A 11 -12.26 -14.03 7.61
CA MET A 11 -12.98 -14.18 6.35
C MET A 11 -13.99 -15.32 6.55
N GLU A 12 -15.26 -14.98 6.77
CA GLU A 12 -16.35 -15.95 6.71
C GLU A 12 -16.40 -16.55 5.29
N ASN A 13 -16.64 -17.86 5.23
CA ASN A 13 -16.78 -18.62 3.99
C ASN A 13 -17.74 -17.90 3.01
N GLY A 14 -17.22 -17.42 1.87
CA GLY A 14 -18.02 -16.78 0.81
C GLY A 14 -17.63 -15.34 0.46
N GLN A 15 -16.77 -14.67 1.24
CA GLN A 15 -16.29 -13.34 0.86
C GLN A 15 -15.07 -13.41 -0.06
N SER A 16 -15.27 -13.04 -1.33
CA SER A 16 -14.20 -12.90 -2.32
C SER A 16 -13.95 -11.42 -2.59
N SER A 17 -12.75 -10.93 -2.25
CA SER A 17 -12.29 -9.61 -2.67
C SER A 17 -11.59 -9.72 -4.03
N PHE A 18 -12.03 -8.87 -4.97
CA PHE A 18 -11.40 -8.77 -6.29
C PHE A 18 -10.86 -7.34 -6.48
N GLY A 19 -9.62 -7.20 -6.93
CA GLY A 19 -9.00 -5.88 -7.21
C GLY A 19 -7.76 -5.60 -6.35
N ALA A 20 -7.53 -4.32 -6.03
CA ALA A 20 -6.33 -3.82 -5.34
C ALA A 20 -5.00 -4.11 -6.08
N GLN A 21 -5.04 -4.37 -7.38
CA GLN A 21 -3.83 -4.53 -8.18
C GLN A 21 -3.28 -3.16 -8.59
N PRO A 22 -1.95 -2.94 -8.51
CA PRO A 22 -1.34 -1.71 -9.00
C PRO A 22 -1.51 -1.62 -10.52
N VAL A 23 -2.15 -0.55 -10.98
CA VAL A 23 -2.23 -0.17 -12.40
C VAL A 23 -0.95 0.57 -12.78
N THR A 24 -0.54 1.51 -11.91
CA THR A 24 0.70 2.28 -12.05
C THR A 24 1.45 2.23 -10.72
N ASN A 25 2.65 1.66 -10.75
CA ASN A 25 3.63 1.64 -9.66
C ASN A 25 4.95 2.11 -10.26
N ASP A 26 5.06 3.40 -10.49
CA ASP A 26 6.34 3.98 -10.91
C ASP A 26 7.20 4.16 -9.65
N PRO A 27 8.43 3.63 -9.60
CA PRO A 27 9.27 3.74 -8.42
C PRO A 27 9.59 5.22 -8.14
N PRO A 28 9.67 5.62 -6.86
CA PRO A 28 9.96 7.00 -6.53
C PRO A 28 11.33 7.43 -7.03
N ALA A 29 11.40 8.67 -7.52
CA ALA A 29 12.65 9.27 -7.93
C ALA A 29 13.56 9.47 -6.71
N TYR A 30 14.82 9.04 -6.80
CA TYR A 30 15.78 9.21 -5.73
C TYR A 30 16.08 10.71 -5.53
N PRO A 31 15.99 11.26 -4.31
CA PRO A 31 16.21 12.68 -4.09
C PRO A 31 17.65 13.09 -4.46
N ALA A 32 17.80 14.02 -5.41
CA ALA A 32 19.13 14.48 -5.86
C ALA A 32 20.00 15.03 -4.72
N ALA A 33 19.38 15.63 -3.70
CA ALA A 33 20.04 16.09 -2.49
C ALA A 33 20.75 14.95 -1.72
N LEU A 34 20.21 13.72 -1.77
CA LEU A 34 20.76 12.55 -1.10
C LEU A 34 21.74 11.77 -1.99
N ILE A 35 21.68 11.94 -3.32
CA ILE A 35 22.69 11.41 -4.25
C ILE A 35 24.06 12.03 -3.93
N ALA A 36 24.09 13.34 -3.69
CA ALA A 36 25.32 14.05 -3.31
C ALA A 36 25.87 13.61 -1.95
N ALA A 37 25.00 13.12 -1.05
CA ALA A 37 25.38 12.64 0.28
C ALA A 37 25.97 11.22 0.26
N ASN A 38 25.85 10.47 -0.84
CA ASN A 38 26.32 9.08 -0.99
C ASN A 38 25.95 8.19 0.22
N LEU A 39 24.68 8.26 0.62
CA LEU A 39 24.20 7.55 1.80
C LEU A 39 24.22 6.02 1.62
N PRO A 40 24.39 5.26 2.72
CA PRO A 40 24.20 3.82 2.70
C PRO A 40 22.76 3.45 2.33
N GLN A 41 22.53 2.17 2.00
CA GLN A 41 21.20 1.66 1.69
C GLN A 41 20.17 2.07 2.77
N ALA A 42 19.04 2.61 2.33
CA ALA A 42 17.95 3.01 3.21
C ALA A 42 16.67 2.27 2.79
N VAL A 43 15.87 1.85 3.77
CA VAL A 43 14.56 1.26 3.53
C VAL A 43 13.52 2.16 4.16
N VAL A 44 12.50 2.53 3.39
CA VAL A 44 11.36 3.33 3.84
C VAL A 44 10.12 2.48 3.73
N HIS A 45 9.48 2.22 4.87
CA HIS A 45 8.18 1.59 4.97
C HIS A 45 7.11 2.67 4.91
N ALA A 46 6.26 2.58 3.89
CA ALA A 46 5.16 3.51 3.71
C ALA A 46 3.86 2.75 3.51
N LYS A 47 2.81 3.22 4.19
CA LYS A 47 1.46 2.71 4.05
C LYS A 47 0.69 3.57 3.07
N VAL A 48 0.40 3.00 1.90
CA VAL A 48 -0.35 3.64 0.83
C VAL A 48 -1.84 3.39 1.07
N ILE A 49 -2.63 4.46 1.22
CA ILE A 49 -4.06 4.41 1.46
C ILE A 49 -4.77 4.76 0.15
N VAL A 50 -5.59 3.84 -0.31
CA VAL A 50 -6.29 3.89 -1.59
C VAL A 50 -7.80 3.98 -1.33
N ASP A 51 -8.48 4.87 -2.05
CA ASP A 51 -9.93 4.99 -1.98
C ASP A 51 -10.65 3.84 -2.75
N GLY A 52 -11.98 3.83 -2.64
CA GLY A 52 -12.81 2.87 -3.37
C GLY A 52 -12.78 3.03 -4.89
N ALA A 53 -12.22 4.11 -5.42
CA ALA A 53 -12.01 4.32 -6.86
C ALA A 53 -10.63 3.83 -7.34
N GLY A 54 -9.77 3.35 -6.43
CA GLY A 54 -8.42 2.93 -6.75
C GLY A 54 -7.42 4.10 -6.86
N LYS A 55 -7.76 5.29 -6.35
CA LYS A 55 -6.85 6.43 -6.25
C LYS A 55 -6.16 6.44 -4.89
N VAL A 56 -4.86 6.66 -4.89
CA VAL A 56 -4.14 6.90 -3.63
C VAL A 56 -4.59 8.25 -3.07
N THR A 57 -5.05 8.24 -1.83
CA THR A 57 -5.57 9.44 -1.13
C THR A 57 -4.66 9.90 0.00
N ASP A 58 -3.91 8.99 0.60
CA ASP A 58 -2.94 9.30 1.66
C ASP A 58 -1.78 8.30 1.63
N VAL A 59 -0.61 8.72 2.07
CA VAL A 59 0.55 7.84 2.27
C VAL A 59 1.13 8.15 3.64
N ARG A 60 1.24 7.13 4.50
CA ARG A 60 1.76 7.28 5.86
C ARG A 60 3.13 6.67 6.00
N ASP A 61 4.00 7.35 6.73
CA ASP A 61 5.31 6.82 7.11
C ASP A 61 5.14 5.83 8.26
N LEU A 62 5.68 4.62 8.11
CA LEU A 62 5.64 3.58 9.14
C LEU A 62 6.91 3.56 9.99
N ASP A 63 8.00 4.18 9.54
CA ASP A 63 9.27 4.23 10.25
C ASP A 63 9.43 5.46 11.16
N ALA A 64 8.39 6.28 11.33
CA ALA A 64 8.45 7.46 12.18
C ALA A 64 8.61 7.11 13.68
N PRO A 65 9.44 7.85 14.45
CA PRO A 65 10.22 9.01 14.04
C PRO A 65 11.55 8.63 13.38
N ALA A 66 11.79 9.17 12.19
CA ALA A 66 12.98 8.89 11.40
C ALA A 66 13.81 10.16 11.14
N ASP A 67 15.09 9.99 10.78
CA ASP A 67 16.04 11.07 10.55
C ASP A 67 15.60 12.04 9.43
N ALA A 68 16.21 13.24 9.37
CA ALA A 68 15.94 14.22 8.32
C ALA A 68 16.16 13.66 6.89
N ASN A 69 17.10 12.72 6.74
CA ASN A 69 17.34 12.02 5.47
C ASN A 69 16.17 11.09 5.12
N HIS A 70 15.61 10.39 6.12
CA HIS A 70 14.44 9.53 5.94
C HIS A 70 13.23 10.35 5.53
N ALA A 71 12.99 11.49 6.18
CA ALA A 71 11.92 12.40 5.80
C ALA A 71 12.01 12.85 4.33
N ALA A 72 13.23 13.02 3.80
CA ALA A 72 13.45 13.33 2.39
C ALA A 72 13.17 12.14 1.45
N PHE A 73 13.58 10.91 1.82
CA PHE A 73 13.21 9.70 1.08
C PHE A 73 11.70 9.47 1.09
N PHE A 74 11.08 9.51 2.27
CA PHE A 74 9.64 9.38 2.44
C PHE A 74 8.87 10.41 1.63
N ARG A 75 9.32 11.67 1.58
CA ARG A 75 8.66 12.69 0.77
C ARG A 75 8.68 12.39 -0.73
N ALA A 76 9.78 11.85 -1.25
CA ALA A 76 9.84 11.40 -2.64
C ALA A 76 8.97 10.16 -2.88
N THR A 77 8.96 9.22 -1.94
CA THR A 77 8.04 8.08 -1.94
C THR A 77 6.58 8.52 -1.96
N HIS A 78 6.22 9.46 -1.08
CA HIS A 78 4.88 10.01 -0.97
C HIS A 78 4.45 10.67 -2.27
N ASP A 79 5.29 11.55 -2.84
CA ASP A 79 4.99 12.23 -4.11
C ASP A 79 4.74 11.23 -5.26
N ALA A 80 5.63 10.25 -5.43
CA ALA A 80 5.44 9.21 -6.45
C ALA A 80 4.21 8.34 -6.19
N ALA A 81 4.00 7.91 -4.94
CA ALA A 81 2.87 7.08 -4.56
C ALA A 81 1.52 7.82 -4.68
N MET A 82 1.48 9.14 -4.52
CA MET A 82 0.30 9.96 -4.83
C MET A 82 -0.09 9.90 -6.31
N HIS A 83 0.87 9.65 -7.21
CA HIS A 83 0.60 9.45 -8.64
C HIS A 83 0.21 8.03 -9.00
N TRP A 84 0.31 7.08 -8.07
CA TRP A 84 -0.08 5.71 -8.31
C TRP A 84 -1.59 5.57 -8.49
N ALA A 85 -1.95 4.52 -9.20
CA ALA A 85 -3.33 4.14 -9.44
C ALA A 85 -3.45 2.64 -9.25
N TYR A 86 -4.57 2.23 -8.68
CA TYR A 86 -4.92 0.87 -8.40
C TYR A 86 -6.27 0.54 -9.04
N THR A 87 -6.53 -0.74 -9.23
CA THR A 87 -7.87 -1.19 -9.59
C THR A 87 -8.79 -1.08 -8.37
N PRO A 88 -10.02 -0.54 -8.51
CA PRO A 88 -11.01 -0.50 -7.44
C PRO A 88 -11.18 -1.87 -6.77
N MET A 89 -11.09 -1.92 -5.45
CA MET A 89 -11.36 -3.15 -4.72
C MET A 89 -12.86 -3.34 -4.60
N THR A 90 -13.38 -4.37 -5.24
CA THR A 90 -14.79 -4.75 -5.18
C THR A 90 -14.93 -5.89 -4.17
N LEU A 91 -15.61 -5.63 -3.07
CA LEU A 91 -16.12 -6.66 -2.19
C LEU A 91 -17.38 -7.25 -2.81
N VAL A 92 -17.36 -8.57 -2.96
CA VAL A 92 -18.53 -9.35 -3.34
C VAL A 92 -19.01 -10.05 -2.06
N GLN A 93 -20.24 -9.72 -1.64
CA GLN A 93 -20.86 -10.31 -0.47
C GLN A 93 -22.07 -11.13 -0.92
N GLU A 94 -21.96 -12.44 -0.76
CA GLU A 94 -23.04 -13.39 -1.08
C GLU A 94 -23.98 -13.52 0.13
N HIS A 95 -25.27 -13.35 -0.11
CA HIS A 95 -26.33 -13.51 0.87
C HIS A 95 -27.26 -14.63 0.43
N GLU A 96 -27.35 -15.68 1.24
CA GLU A 96 -28.37 -16.71 1.08
C GLU A 96 -29.55 -16.38 1.99
N ASP A 97 -30.73 -16.19 1.41
CA ASP A 97 -31.95 -15.99 2.20
C ASP A 97 -32.58 -17.32 2.65
N ALA A 98 -33.45 -17.26 3.66
CA ALA A 98 -34.11 -18.44 4.24
C ALA A 98 -34.99 -19.23 3.24
N LYS A 99 -35.19 -18.72 2.02
CA LYS A 99 -35.89 -19.41 0.92
C LYS A 99 -34.92 -20.05 -0.09
N GLY A 100 -33.61 -19.97 0.16
CA GLY A 100 -32.56 -20.50 -0.71
C GLY A 100 -32.29 -19.67 -1.96
N ASN A 101 -32.67 -18.38 -1.99
CA ASN A 101 -32.19 -17.50 -3.05
C ASN A 101 -30.85 -16.89 -2.67
N PHE A 102 -29.95 -16.87 -3.65
CA PHE A 102 -28.65 -16.24 -3.54
C PHE A 102 -28.75 -14.82 -4.10
N SER A 103 -28.36 -13.84 -3.31
CA SER A 103 -28.24 -12.45 -3.73
C SER A 103 -26.81 -11.97 -3.52
N GLU A 104 -26.25 -11.27 -4.49
CA GLU A 104 -24.88 -10.79 -4.45
C GLU A 104 -24.88 -9.26 -4.33
N THR A 105 -24.20 -8.73 -3.31
CA THR A 105 -23.99 -7.28 -3.15
C THR A 105 -22.55 -6.95 -3.49
N ARG A 106 -22.34 -6.09 -4.48
CA ARG A 106 -21.02 -5.58 -4.87
C ARG A 106 -20.81 -4.19 -4.29
N THR A 107 -19.78 -4.02 -3.48
CA THR A 107 -19.44 -2.72 -2.88
C THR A 107 -17.96 -2.42 -3.08
N THR A 108 -17.63 -1.19 -3.46
CA THR A 108 -16.24 -0.72 -3.50
C THR A 108 -15.80 -0.25 -2.11
N ALA A 109 -14.69 -0.77 -1.60
CA ALA A 109 -14.15 -0.38 -0.30
C ALA A 109 -12.76 0.26 -0.45
N PRO A 110 -12.44 1.30 0.35
CA PRO A 110 -11.06 1.78 0.47
C PRO A 110 -10.19 0.69 1.10
N PHE A 111 -8.92 0.64 0.71
CA PHE A 111 -7.96 -0.33 1.23
C PHE A 111 -6.60 0.35 1.44
N SER A 112 -5.73 -0.30 2.19
CA SER A 112 -4.37 0.20 2.42
C SER A 112 -3.36 -0.92 2.22
N LEU A 113 -2.21 -0.57 1.65
CA LEU A 113 -1.12 -1.49 1.38
C LEU A 113 0.15 -0.97 2.02
N ASP A 114 0.87 -1.83 2.70
CA ASP A 114 2.18 -1.52 3.27
C ASP A 114 3.25 -1.84 2.22
N TYR A 115 4.12 -0.88 1.95
CA TYR A 115 5.19 -0.99 0.95
C TYR A 115 6.54 -0.73 1.60
N ALA A 116 7.55 -1.48 1.16
CA ALA A 116 8.94 -1.27 1.50
C ALA A 116 9.69 -0.73 0.27
N PHE A 117 10.19 0.49 0.38
CA PHE A 117 10.99 1.15 -0.64
C PHE A 117 12.46 1.11 -0.25
N ARG A 118 13.24 0.33 -0.98
CA ARG A 118 14.68 0.22 -0.77
C ARG A 118 15.41 1.17 -1.72
N PHE A 119 16.03 2.18 -1.13
CA PHE A 119 16.90 3.16 -1.78
C PHE A 119 18.34 2.70 -1.64
N GLU A 120 18.98 2.39 -2.78
CA GLU A 120 20.39 2.01 -2.85
C GLU A 120 21.11 2.88 -3.88
N LEU A 121 22.38 3.20 -3.63
CA LEU A 121 23.22 3.89 -4.60
C LEU A 121 24.30 2.92 -5.09
N LYS A 122 24.13 2.39 -6.29
CA LYS A 122 25.04 1.40 -6.88
C LYS A 122 25.88 2.06 -7.96
N ASP A 123 27.20 2.15 -7.74
CA ASP A 123 28.14 2.80 -8.67
C ASP A 123 27.76 4.27 -9.02
N GLY A 124 27.27 5.03 -8.04
CA GLY A 124 26.80 6.39 -8.25
C GLY A 124 25.42 6.50 -8.91
N LYS A 125 24.77 5.37 -9.24
CA LYS A 125 23.42 5.34 -9.79
C LYS A 125 22.40 5.04 -8.69
N PRO A 126 21.38 5.89 -8.52
CA PRO A 126 20.29 5.58 -7.63
C PRO A 126 19.48 4.41 -8.17
N VAL A 127 19.27 3.40 -7.34
CA VAL A 127 18.44 2.23 -7.58
C VAL A 127 17.36 2.23 -6.51
N VAL A 128 16.11 2.20 -6.94
CA VAL A 128 14.96 2.14 -6.03
C VAL A 128 14.21 0.86 -6.32
N THR A 129 14.04 0.02 -5.31
CA THR A 129 13.26 -1.21 -5.40
C THR A 129 12.05 -1.09 -4.50
N THR A 130 10.88 -1.38 -5.04
CA THR A 130 9.61 -1.33 -4.31
C THR A 130 9.11 -2.75 -4.10
N THR A 131 8.83 -3.12 -2.86
CA THR A 131 8.26 -4.42 -2.48
C THR A 131 6.94 -4.20 -1.73
N GLN A 132 5.92 -4.95 -2.11
CA GLN A 132 4.59 -5.00 -1.47
C GLN A 132 4.46 -6.25 -0.62
#